data_AF-A0A939NQP6-F1
#
_entry.id   AF-A0A939NQP6-F1
#
_cell.length_a   1.000
_cell.length_b   1.000
_cell.length_c   1.000
_cell.angle_alpha   90.00
_cell.angle_beta   90.00
_cell.angle_gamma   90.00
#
_symmetry.space_group_name_H-M   'P 1'
#
loop_
_entity.id
_entity.type
_entity.pdbx_description
1 polymer ?
#
loop_
_entity_poly.entity_id
_entity_poly.type
_entity_poly.pdbx_seq_one_letter_code
_entity_poly.pdbx_strand_id
1 'polypeptide(L)'
;MGLHVKINEGNKEVHFYAGRQYRGTTICRSMEKPQTIVGFKIGNALIDELDVMPAKGAVSWRKIIARMRYNVAGLRNGIDVTTTPEGFKFVYQQFAKAVRDKPSLNALRLGAGLDVRQRKNLPADYIPSLMESYPPELIKAYLRGQFTNLTSGTIYHQFDRQLNNCHEEEQPGEPLYIGMDFNVGKMAGIVHVLRFGLPCAVTEIIKAYDTPDIIRIIKERFWLYDGHDYRKVRESISTRTPRVTLASQPMPVLRISHSLNRLDLM
;
A
#
# COMPACT_ATOMS: atom_id res chain seq x y z
N MET A 1 0.95 -11.11 49.19
CA MET A 1 1.17 -9.67 48.94
C MET A 1 0.43 -9.28 47.68
N GLY A 2 -0.53 -8.36 47.75
CA GLY A 2 -1.28 -7.90 46.57
C GLY A 2 -0.53 -6.81 45.80
N LEU A 3 -0.77 -6.74 44.49
CA LEU A 3 -0.44 -5.57 43.68
C LEU A 3 -1.47 -4.48 43.96
N HIS A 4 -1.01 -3.25 44.15
CA HIS A 4 -1.90 -2.09 44.28
C HIS A 4 -1.49 -1.01 43.28
N VAL A 5 -2.49 -0.26 42.82
CA VAL A 5 -2.35 0.75 41.77
C VAL A 5 -2.85 2.09 42.28
N LYS A 6 -2.11 3.15 41.99
CA LYS A 6 -2.54 4.54 42.23
C LYS A 6 -2.66 5.26 40.89
N ILE A 7 -3.88 5.67 40.55
CA ILE A 7 -4.17 6.44 39.33
C ILE A 7 -4.08 7.92 39.68
N ASN A 8 -3.24 8.66 38.97
CA ASN A 8 -3.14 10.10 39.03
C ASN A 8 -3.73 10.70 37.74
N GLU A 9 -4.98 11.14 37.83
CA GLU A 9 -5.70 11.68 36.67
C GLU A 9 -5.13 13.01 36.17
N GLY A 10 -4.54 13.83 37.04
CA GLY A 10 -3.94 15.11 36.66
C GLY A 10 -2.68 14.92 35.81
N ASN A 11 -1.77 14.06 36.29
CA ASN A 11 -0.50 13.78 35.61
C ASN A 11 -0.64 12.74 34.48
N LYS A 12 -1.81 12.08 34.38
CA LYS A 12 -2.07 10.96 33.48
C LYS A 12 -1.04 9.84 33.68
N GLU A 13 -0.85 9.46 34.94
CA GLU A 13 0.13 8.47 35.36
C GLU A 13 -0.52 7.41 36.25
N VAL A 14 -0.04 6.19 36.11
CA VAL A 14 -0.50 5.03 36.88
C VAL A 14 0.71 4.44 37.57
N HIS A 15 0.75 4.52 38.90
CA HIS A 15 1.86 4.01 39.70
C HIS A 15 1.52 2.62 40.25
N PHE A 16 2.46 1.69 40.11
CA PHE A 16 2.31 0.30 40.51
C PHE A 16 3.16 0.00 41.74
N TYR A 17 2.60 -0.80 42.64
CA TYR A 17 3.26 -1.16 43.88
C TYR A 17 2.98 -2.62 44.26
N ALA A 18 3.92 -3.26 44.97
CA ALA A 18 3.72 -4.54 45.62
C ALA A 18 3.96 -4.38 47.13
N GLY A 19 2.93 -4.54 47.96
CA GLY A 19 3.02 -4.12 49.37
C GLY A 19 3.29 -2.62 49.45
N ARG A 20 4.39 -2.19 50.08
CA ARG A 20 4.83 -0.78 50.12
C ARG A 20 5.87 -0.42 49.04
N GLN A 21 6.35 -1.41 48.28
CA GLN A 21 7.44 -1.22 47.32
C GLN A 21 6.90 -0.69 45.99
N TYR A 22 7.43 0.45 45.53
CA TYR A 22 7.17 0.98 44.18
C TYR A 22 7.80 0.08 43.10
N ARG A 23 7.03 -0.21 42.05
CA ARG A 23 7.41 -1.10 40.95
C ARG A 23 7.58 -0.39 39.62
N GLY A 24 6.83 0.69 39.37
CA GLY A 24 6.93 1.42 38.11
C GLY A 24 5.76 2.36 37.88
N THR A 25 5.83 3.07 36.75
CA THR A 25 4.79 3.99 36.32
C THR A 25 4.48 3.76 34.85
N THR A 26 3.19 3.68 34.53
CA THR A 26 2.70 3.82 33.16
C THR A 26 2.30 5.28 32.94
N ILE A 27 2.85 5.89 31.90
CA ILE A 27 2.59 7.27 31.52
C ILE A 27 1.62 7.26 30.33
N CYS A 28 0.41 7.76 30.53
CA CYS A 28 -0.61 7.83 29.49
C CYS A 28 -0.53 9.20 28.79
N ARG A 29 -0.31 9.22 27.48
CA ARG A 29 -0.28 10.46 26.67
C ARG A 29 -1.11 10.29 25.42
N SER A 30 -1.87 11.33 25.08
CA SER A 30 -2.66 11.38 23.84
C SER A 30 -1.78 11.84 22.67
N MET A 31 -1.85 11.12 21.55
CA MET A 31 -1.22 11.53 20.29
C MET A 31 -1.88 12.74 19.65
N GLU A 32 -3.07 13.16 20.10
CA GLU A 32 -3.69 14.43 19.68
C GLU A 32 -2.95 15.65 20.22
N LYS A 33 -2.21 15.46 21.32
CA LYS A 33 -1.39 16.47 21.98
C LYS A 33 0.09 16.02 22.01
N PRO A 34 0.78 15.89 20.86
CA PRO A 34 2.15 15.39 20.80
C PRO A 34 3.13 16.22 21.66
N GLN A 35 2.86 17.50 21.87
CA GLN A 35 3.65 18.38 22.74
C GLN A 35 3.77 17.87 24.18
N THR A 36 2.83 17.03 24.65
CA THR A 36 2.86 16.43 25.99
C THR A 36 3.80 15.23 26.11
N ILE A 37 4.32 14.71 24.99
CA ILE A 37 5.24 13.57 24.93
C ILE A 37 6.68 14.07 25.08
N VAL A 38 6.95 14.73 26.21
CA VAL A 38 8.24 15.35 26.54
C VAL A 38 8.57 15.18 28.02
N GLY A 39 9.84 15.36 28.38
CA GLY A 39 10.28 15.42 29.78
C GLY A 39 10.52 14.08 30.49
N PHE A 40 10.10 12.94 29.93
CA PHE A 40 10.29 11.62 30.54
C PHE A 40 11.23 10.69 29.75
N LYS A 41 11.53 9.52 30.31
CA LYS A 41 12.26 8.41 29.71
C LYS A 41 11.46 7.14 29.92
N ILE A 42 11.40 6.27 28.90
CA ILE A 42 10.68 5.00 28.95
C ILE A 42 11.53 3.90 28.33
N GLY A 43 11.35 2.68 28.85
CA GLY A 43 11.89 1.46 28.26
C GLY A 43 10.94 0.85 27.24
N ASN A 44 9.64 0.93 27.48
CA ASN A 44 8.62 0.35 26.62
C ASN A 44 7.52 1.36 26.31
N ALA A 45 6.93 1.29 25.12
CA ALA A 45 5.70 1.99 24.75
C ALA A 45 4.75 1.05 24.03
N LEU A 46 3.47 1.23 24.29
CA LEU A 46 2.37 0.71 23.47
C LEU A 46 1.68 1.90 22.81
N ILE A 47 1.57 1.88 21.49
CA ILE A 47 0.89 2.90 20.70
C ILE A 47 -0.34 2.28 20.06
N ASP A 48 -1.50 2.85 20.34
CA ASP A 48 -2.77 2.38 19.81
C ASP A 48 -3.32 3.33 18.75
N GLU A 49 -3.98 2.76 17.74
CA GLU A 49 -4.62 3.44 16.59
C GLU A 49 -3.75 4.49 15.88
N LEU A 50 -2.49 4.15 15.63
CA LEU A 50 -1.51 5.07 15.03
C LEU A 50 -1.88 5.56 13.61
N ASP A 51 -2.57 4.74 12.82
CA ASP A 51 -2.92 5.06 11.42
C ASP A 51 -4.21 5.91 11.27
N VAL A 52 -4.97 6.09 12.36
CA VAL A 52 -6.15 6.96 12.39
C VAL A 52 -5.77 8.45 12.34
N MET A 53 -4.49 8.79 12.55
CA MET A 53 -4.02 10.18 12.71
C MET A 53 -2.96 10.60 11.65
N PRO A 54 -3.37 11.05 10.44
CA PRO A 54 -2.45 11.23 9.29
C PRO A 54 -1.27 12.19 9.54
N ALA A 55 -1.52 13.40 10.07
CA ALA A 55 -0.49 14.42 10.25
C ALA A 55 0.26 14.30 11.60
N LYS A 56 -0.46 13.85 12.64
CA LYS A 56 0.06 13.82 14.02
C LYS A 56 0.76 12.50 14.36
N GLY A 57 0.50 11.41 13.61
CA GLY A 57 1.14 10.11 13.82
C GLY A 57 2.66 10.18 13.69
N ALA A 58 3.18 10.76 12.60
CA ALA A 58 4.62 10.89 12.38
C ALA A 58 5.32 11.80 13.42
N VAL A 59 4.65 12.86 13.88
CA VAL A 59 5.19 13.75 14.92
C VAL A 59 5.24 13.04 16.27
N SER A 60 4.17 12.34 16.63
CA SER A 60 4.08 11.55 17.86
C SER A 60 5.12 10.43 17.87
N TRP A 61 5.24 9.69 16.77
CA TRP A 61 6.24 8.64 16.60
C TRP A 61 7.66 9.11 16.87
N ARG A 62 8.08 10.24 16.25
CA ARG A 62 9.42 10.82 16.49
C ARG A 62 9.62 11.21 17.95
N LYS A 63 8.60 11.77 18.59
CA LYS A 63 8.67 12.15 20.01
C LYS A 63 8.77 10.92 20.91
N ILE A 64 8.04 9.85 20.63
CA ILE A 64 8.06 8.59 21.40
C ILE A 64 9.43 7.91 21.28
N ILE A 65 9.98 7.77 20.07
CA ILE A 65 11.34 7.24 19.87
C ILE A 65 12.35 8.04 20.68
N ALA A 66 12.23 9.37 20.70
CA ALA A 66 13.14 10.22 21.48
C ALA A 66 13.01 10.03 23.02
N ARG A 67 12.04 9.26 23.52
CA ARG A 67 11.91 8.88 24.95
C ARG A 67 12.48 7.48 25.23
N MET A 68 12.79 6.68 24.21
CA MET A 68 13.35 5.32 24.30
C MET A 68 14.82 5.31 24.70
N ARG A 69 15.12 5.94 25.84
CA ARG A 69 16.47 6.17 26.37
C ARG A 69 16.57 5.76 27.84
N TYR A 70 15.70 4.85 28.26
CA TYR A 70 15.84 4.22 29.57
C TYR A 70 17.00 3.23 29.51
N ASN A 71 17.88 3.27 30.51
CA ASN A 71 19.13 2.51 30.51
C ASN A 71 19.20 1.71 31.82
N VAL A 72 18.88 0.43 31.73
CA VAL A 72 18.97 -0.55 32.83
C VAL A 72 19.55 -1.83 32.25
N ALA A 73 20.47 -2.47 32.97
CA ALA A 73 21.09 -3.71 32.54
C ALA A 73 20.03 -4.78 32.22
N GLY A 74 20.14 -5.39 31.04
CA GLY A 74 19.22 -6.44 30.57
C GLY A 74 17.91 -5.92 29.97
N LEU A 75 17.62 -4.62 30.01
CA LEU A 75 16.42 -4.07 29.39
C LEU A 75 16.67 -3.71 27.91
N ARG A 76 15.87 -4.29 27.02
CA ARG A 76 15.78 -3.86 25.62
C ARG A 76 14.62 -2.89 25.47
N ASN A 77 14.90 -1.67 25.02
CA ASN A 77 13.84 -0.71 24.75
C ASN A 77 13.01 -1.15 23.53
N GLY A 78 11.69 -1.02 23.60
CA GLY A 78 10.76 -1.53 22.59
C GLY A 78 9.51 -0.69 22.43
N ILE A 79 8.96 -0.68 21.21
CA ILE A 79 7.70 -0.03 20.88
C ILE A 79 6.78 -1.06 20.24
N ASP A 80 5.63 -1.28 20.84
CA ASP A 80 4.56 -2.09 20.28
C ASP A 80 3.51 -1.14 19.66
N VAL A 81 3.03 -1.47 18.47
CA VAL A 81 2.05 -0.67 17.74
C VAL A 81 0.85 -1.54 17.40
N THR A 82 -0.34 -1.08 17.80
CA THR A 82 -1.64 -1.64 17.41
C THR A 82 -2.38 -0.61 16.58
N THR A 83 -2.96 -1.02 15.46
CA THR A 83 -3.67 -0.11 14.55
C THR A 83 -4.51 -0.88 13.55
N THR A 84 -5.55 -0.23 13.04
CA THR A 84 -6.22 -0.68 11.81
C THR A 84 -5.48 -0.13 10.57
N PRO A 85 -5.13 -0.96 9.57
CA PRO A 85 -4.41 -0.52 8.36
C PRO A 85 -5.36 0.17 7.37
N GLU A 86 -5.71 1.41 7.67
CA GLU A 86 -6.61 2.21 6.85
C GLU A 86 -5.86 2.99 5.76
N GLY A 87 -5.69 2.39 4.58
CA GLY A 87 -5.01 3.07 3.48
C GLY A 87 -3.49 2.95 3.53
N PHE A 88 -2.84 3.76 2.68
CA PHE A 88 -1.38 3.80 2.55
C PHE A 88 -0.77 4.98 3.35
N LYS A 89 -1.22 5.12 4.61
CA LYS A 89 -0.87 6.22 5.52
C LYS A 89 0.48 5.97 6.21
N PHE A 90 0.70 6.57 7.39
CA PHE A 90 1.98 6.58 8.10
C PHE A 90 2.47 5.17 8.43
N VAL A 91 1.60 4.29 8.90
CA VAL A 91 2.00 2.93 9.31
C VAL A 91 2.48 2.15 8.09
N TYR A 92 1.76 2.22 6.96
CA TYR A 92 2.21 1.61 5.71
C TYR A 92 3.58 2.17 5.27
N GLN A 93 3.74 3.49 5.30
CA GLN A 93 5.00 4.14 4.89
C GLN A 93 6.17 3.70 5.76
N GLN A 94 5.99 3.67 7.08
CA GLN A 94 7.06 3.43 8.05
C GLN A 94 7.40 1.95 8.20
N PHE A 95 6.42 1.06 8.17
CA PHE A 95 6.60 -0.34 8.54
C PHE A 95 6.49 -1.33 7.38
N ALA A 96 5.86 -0.95 6.26
CA ALA A 96 5.82 -1.78 5.06
C ALA A 96 6.77 -1.24 3.97
N LYS A 97 6.57 0.01 3.54
CA LYS A 97 7.36 0.61 2.45
C LYS A 97 8.81 0.83 2.85
N ALA A 98 9.09 1.49 3.96
CA ALA A 98 10.47 1.79 4.37
C ALA A 98 11.28 0.52 4.70
N VAL A 99 10.65 -0.52 5.25
CA VAL A 99 11.30 -1.81 5.52
C VAL A 99 11.65 -2.54 4.22
N ARG A 100 10.74 -2.53 3.24
CA ARG A 100 11.01 -3.05 1.89
C ARG A 100 12.18 -2.31 1.22
N ASP A 101 12.18 -0.98 1.32
CA ASP A 101 13.20 -0.14 0.68
C ASP A 101 14.55 -0.21 1.43
N LYS A 102 14.54 -0.50 2.74
CA LYS A 102 15.73 -0.62 3.61
C LYS A 102 15.61 -1.82 4.54
N PRO A 103 16.13 -3.00 4.15
CA PRO A 103 16.05 -4.22 4.96
C PRO A 103 16.69 -4.13 6.35
N SER A 104 17.60 -3.17 6.59
CA SER A 104 18.16 -2.90 7.93
C SER A 104 17.11 -2.44 8.96
N LEU A 105 15.92 -2.03 8.51
CA LEU A 105 14.79 -1.68 9.36
C LEU A 105 13.93 -2.89 9.78
N ASN A 106 14.32 -4.13 9.44
CA ASN A 106 13.60 -5.37 9.77
C ASN A 106 13.30 -5.58 11.26
N ALA A 107 13.93 -4.82 12.17
CA ALA A 107 13.56 -4.79 13.58
C ALA A 107 12.14 -4.23 13.81
N LEU A 108 11.61 -3.46 12.86
CA LEU A 108 10.23 -2.99 12.81
C LEU A 108 9.37 -4.09 12.16
N ARG A 109 8.77 -4.98 12.97
CA ARG A 109 7.89 -6.04 12.49
C ARG A 109 6.43 -5.63 12.62
N LEU A 110 5.65 -5.88 11.57
CA LEU A 110 4.19 -5.85 11.60
C LEU A 110 3.66 -7.28 11.71
N GLY A 111 2.75 -7.52 12.66
CA GLY A 111 1.82 -8.65 12.62
C GLY A 111 0.48 -8.16 12.09
N ALA A 112 -0.20 -8.95 11.26
CA ALA A 112 -1.46 -8.56 10.62
C ALA A 112 -2.56 -9.60 10.84
N GLY A 113 -3.79 -9.11 11.03
CA GLY A 113 -5.02 -9.88 10.90
C GLY A 113 -5.56 -10.49 12.18
N LEU A 114 -6.86 -10.79 12.15
CA LEU A 114 -7.53 -11.58 13.18
C LEU A 114 -7.07 -13.04 13.08
N ASP A 115 -6.19 -13.47 13.98
CA ASP A 115 -5.74 -14.87 14.05
C ASP A 115 -6.94 -15.78 14.37
N VAL A 116 -6.91 -17.02 13.88
CA VAL A 116 -7.91 -18.07 14.18
C VAL A 116 -8.13 -18.23 15.69
N ARG A 117 -7.10 -17.92 16.50
CA ARG A 117 -7.17 -17.90 17.97
C ARG A 117 -8.05 -16.77 18.52
N GLN A 118 -8.06 -15.60 17.87
CA GLN A 118 -8.86 -14.45 18.29
C GLN A 118 -10.35 -14.63 17.96
N ARG A 119 -10.68 -15.40 16.90
CA ARG A 119 -12.07 -15.74 16.55
C ARG A 119 -12.84 -16.45 17.68
N LYS A 120 -12.15 -17.23 18.52
CA LYS A 120 -12.76 -17.93 19.66
C LYS A 120 -13.31 -16.98 20.73
N ASN A 121 -12.85 -15.73 20.73
CA ASN A 121 -13.23 -14.71 21.71
C ASN A 121 -14.30 -13.75 21.18
N LEU A 122 -14.85 -14.01 19.98
CA LEU A 122 -15.83 -13.16 19.33
C LEU A 122 -17.22 -13.82 19.35
N PRO A 123 -18.29 -13.04 19.50
CA PRO A 123 -19.65 -13.50 19.24
C PRO A 123 -19.77 -14.09 17.82
N ALA A 124 -20.62 -15.12 17.65
CA ALA A 124 -20.77 -15.83 16.38
C ALA A 124 -21.26 -14.94 15.24
N ASP A 125 -22.01 -13.89 15.57
CA ASP A 125 -22.60 -12.91 14.66
C ASP A 125 -21.72 -11.68 14.40
N TYR A 126 -20.59 -11.53 15.11
CA TYR A 126 -19.71 -10.36 14.97
C TYR A 126 -19.15 -10.21 13.54
N ILE A 127 -18.60 -11.28 12.97
CA ILE A 127 -18.02 -11.25 11.61
C ILE A 127 -19.11 -11.05 10.54
N PRO A 128 -20.24 -11.80 10.55
CA PRO A 128 -21.35 -11.55 9.63
C PRO A 128 -21.87 -10.12 9.66
N SER A 129 -22.10 -9.56 10.86
CA SER A 129 -22.60 -8.19 11.01
C SER A 129 -21.60 -7.16 10.47
N LEU A 130 -20.29 -7.39 10.67
CA LEU A 130 -19.25 -6.54 10.10
C LEU A 130 -19.32 -6.57 8.57
N MET A 131 -19.41 -7.77 7.97
CA MET A 131 -19.45 -7.95 6.51
C MET A 131 -20.67 -7.32 5.85
N GLU A 132 -21.81 -7.26 6.54
CA GLU A 132 -23.01 -6.59 6.06
C GLU A 132 -22.91 -5.06 6.17
N SER A 133 -22.25 -4.57 7.23
CA SER A 133 -22.21 -3.14 7.54
C SER A 133 -21.12 -2.36 6.80
N TYR A 134 -20.03 -3.01 6.39
CA TYR A 134 -18.85 -2.33 5.84
C TYR A 134 -18.51 -2.77 4.40
N PRO A 135 -18.03 -1.84 3.56
CA PRO A 135 -17.45 -2.15 2.25
C PRO A 135 -16.35 -3.23 2.31
N PRO A 136 -16.21 -4.07 1.26
CA PRO A 136 -15.22 -5.16 1.23
C PRO A 136 -13.78 -4.75 1.52
N GLU A 137 -13.36 -3.54 1.12
CA GLU A 137 -12.02 -3.02 1.38
C GLU A 137 -11.78 -2.70 2.86
N LEU A 138 -12.80 -2.25 3.58
CA LEU A 138 -12.73 -2.07 5.04
C LEU A 138 -12.70 -3.44 5.74
N ILE A 139 -13.48 -4.41 5.26
CA ILE A 139 -13.45 -5.78 5.79
C ILE A 139 -12.04 -6.38 5.68
N LYS A 140 -11.36 -6.19 4.54
CA LYS A 140 -9.97 -6.64 4.36
C LYS A 140 -9.02 -5.97 5.36
N ALA A 141 -9.19 -4.68 5.63
CA ALA A 141 -8.37 -3.98 6.64
C ALA A 141 -8.65 -4.50 8.06
N TYR A 142 -9.91 -4.51 8.49
CA TYR A 142 -10.29 -4.88 9.86
C TYR A 142 -10.10 -6.37 10.17
N LEU A 143 -10.45 -7.27 9.27
CA LEU A 143 -10.38 -8.72 9.54
C LEU A 143 -9.03 -9.31 9.16
N ARG A 144 -8.42 -8.86 8.07
CA ARG A 144 -7.20 -9.47 7.52
C ARG A 144 -5.95 -8.63 7.74
N GLY A 145 -6.07 -7.43 8.30
CA GLY A 145 -4.93 -6.54 8.50
C GLY A 145 -4.26 -6.12 7.19
N GLN A 146 -5.02 -6.07 6.08
CA GLN A 146 -4.49 -5.69 4.77
C GLN A 146 -4.56 -4.18 4.57
N PHE A 147 -3.47 -3.58 4.08
CA PHE A 147 -3.50 -2.18 3.62
C PHE A 147 -4.33 -2.09 2.33
N THR A 148 -5.52 -1.52 2.43
CA THR A 148 -6.48 -1.40 1.31
C THR A 148 -6.66 0.06 0.91
N ASN A 149 -6.98 0.32 -0.36
CA ASN A 149 -7.23 1.69 -0.79
C ASN A 149 -8.65 2.11 -0.41
N LEU A 150 -8.78 2.90 0.67
CA LEU A 150 -10.07 3.36 1.19
C LEU A 150 -10.52 4.72 0.62
N THR A 151 -9.60 5.46 0.01
CA THR A 151 -9.92 6.72 -0.67
C THR A 151 -10.60 6.42 -2.00
N SER A 152 -11.87 6.84 -2.16
CA SER A 152 -12.57 6.79 -3.44
C SER A 152 -11.75 7.51 -4.51
N GLY A 153 -11.46 6.84 -5.63
CA GLY A 153 -10.68 7.46 -6.70
C GLY A 153 -9.84 6.51 -7.55
N THR A 154 -9.85 5.19 -7.32
CA THR A 154 -9.41 4.26 -8.35
C THR A 154 -10.40 4.34 -9.51
N ILE A 155 -10.07 5.16 -10.49
CA ILE A 155 -10.80 5.26 -11.76
C ILE A 155 -10.99 3.85 -12.37
N TYR A 156 -10.02 2.95 -12.14
CA TYR A 156 -10.03 1.55 -12.57
C TYR A 156 -10.17 0.57 -11.39
N HIS A 157 -11.38 0.47 -10.82
CA HIS A 157 -11.68 -0.45 -9.71
C HIS A 157 -11.59 -1.94 -10.07
N GLN A 158 -11.62 -2.28 -11.36
CA GLN A 158 -11.47 -3.66 -11.85
C GLN A 158 -10.01 -4.06 -12.07
N PHE A 159 -9.06 -3.13 -11.93
CA PHE A 159 -7.64 -3.42 -12.12
C PHE A 159 -7.08 -4.17 -10.91
N ASP A 160 -6.60 -5.39 -11.15
CA ASP A 160 -5.91 -6.22 -10.18
C ASP A 160 -4.45 -6.43 -10.62
N ARG A 161 -3.50 -6.16 -9.72
CA ARG A 161 -2.06 -6.23 -10.02
C ARG A 161 -1.54 -7.64 -10.28
N GLN A 162 -2.26 -8.69 -9.90
CA GLN A 162 -1.87 -10.06 -10.22
C GLN A 162 -2.51 -10.50 -11.53
N LEU A 163 -3.78 -10.17 -11.75
CA LEU A 163 -4.52 -10.60 -12.95
C LEU A 163 -4.20 -9.76 -14.19
N ASN A 164 -3.88 -8.48 -14.03
CA ASN A 164 -3.64 -7.56 -15.14
C ASN A 164 -2.17 -7.22 -15.37
N ASN A 165 -1.26 -7.89 -14.66
CA ASN A 165 0.18 -7.69 -14.89
C ASN A 165 0.63 -8.43 -16.14
N CYS A 166 1.53 -7.82 -16.89
CA CYS A 166 2.18 -8.43 -18.04
C CYS A 166 3.65 -8.66 -17.71
N HIS A 167 4.11 -9.90 -17.86
CA HIS A 167 5.50 -10.30 -17.63
C HIS A 167 6.24 -10.59 -18.94
N GLU A 168 5.59 -10.35 -20.07
CA GLU A 168 6.15 -10.61 -21.38
C GLU A 168 6.98 -9.42 -21.87
N GLU A 169 7.96 -9.71 -22.72
CA GLU A 169 8.82 -8.72 -23.37
C GLU A 169 8.52 -8.64 -24.87
N GLU A 170 8.83 -7.48 -25.48
CA GLU A 170 8.72 -7.29 -26.92
C GLU A 170 9.72 -8.15 -27.70
N GLN A 171 9.28 -8.72 -28.82
CA GLN A 171 10.09 -9.57 -29.69
C GLN A 171 10.48 -8.85 -30.98
N PRO A 172 11.61 -9.23 -31.63
CA PRO A 172 11.96 -8.73 -32.95
C PRO A 172 10.83 -8.97 -33.97
N GLY A 173 10.52 -7.95 -34.78
CA GLY A 173 9.49 -8.03 -35.81
C GLY A 173 8.06 -7.71 -35.35
N GLU A 174 7.81 -7.56 -34.05
CA GLU A 174 6.49 -7.16 -33.56
C GLU A 174 6.20 -5.67 -33.83
N PRO A 175 4.97 -5.32 -34.25
CA PRO A 175 4.53 -3.93 -34.29
C PRO A 175 4.40 -3.39 -32.86
N LEU A 176 4.87 -2.15 -32.64
CA LEU A 176 4.82 -1.51 -31.34
C LEU A 176 3.77 -0.41 -31.31
N TYR A 177 2.90 -0.45 -30.31
CA TYR A 177 1.87 0.55 -30.05
C TYR A 177 2.28 1.35 -28.82
N ILE A 178 2.77 2.57 -29.03
CA ILE A 178 3.31 3.40 -27.95
C ILE A 178 2.30 4.49 -27.62
N GLY A 179 1.62 4.34 -26.47
CA GLY A 179 0.80 5.39 -25.89
C GLY A 179 1.70 6.35 -25.10
N MET A 180 1.64 7.64 -25.39
CA MET A 180 2.49 8.64 -24.74
C MET A 180 1.68 9.70 -24.00
N ASP A 181 2.16 10.06 -22.81
CA ASP A 181 1.73 11.22 -22.05
C ASP A 181 2.76 12.35 -22.25
N PHE A 182 2.39 13.35 -23.06
CA PHE A 182 3.28 14.43 -23.46
C PHE A 182 3.46 15.43 -22.32
N ASN A 183 4.66 15.49 -21.75
CA ASN A 183 5.02 16.40 -20.67
C ASN A 183 6.49 16.87 -20.81
N VAL A 184 6.88 17.93 -20.11
CA VAL A 184 8.29 18.41 -20.06
C VAL A 184 8.92 17.99 -18.73
N GLY A 185 10.11 17.40 -18.78
CA GLY A 185 10.90 16.92 -17.64
C GLY A 185 10.41 15.61 -17.01
N LYS A 186 9.23 15.11 -17.40
CA LYS A 186 8.62 13.86 -16.92
C LYS A 186 7.79 13.19 -18.00
N MET A 187 8.26 13.18 -19.23
CA MET A 187 7.55 12.50 -20.32
C MET A 187 7.56 10.99 -20.08
N ALA A 188 6.43 10.34 -20.33
CA ALA A 188 6.27 8.91 -20.15
C ALA A 188 5.55 8.28 -21.35
N GLY A 189 5.92 7.05 -21.67
CA GLY A 189 5.28 6.24 -22.71
C GLY A 189 5.17 4.79 -22.29
N ILE A 190 4.03 4.16 -22.59
CA ILE A 190 3.80 2.73 -22.37
C ILE A 190 3.79 2.04 -23.72
N VAL A 191 4.63 1.03 -23.85
CA VAL A 191 4.81 0.24 -25.07
C VAL A 191 3.95 -0.99 -24.98
N HIS A 192 3.08 -1.17 -25.96
CA HIS A 192 2.22 -2.34 -26.10
C HIS A 192 2.56 -3.12 -27.36
N VAL A 193 2.35 -4.42 -27.29
CA VAL A 193 2.24 -5.31 -28.46
C VAL A 193 0.84 -5.89 -28.49
N LEU A 194 0.34 -6.23 -29.68
CA LEU A 194 -0.94 -6.93 -29.82
C LEU A 194 -0.69 -8.43 -29.98
N ARG A 195 -1.14 -9.22 -29.00
CA ARG A 195 -1.07 -10.69 -29.04
C ARG A 195 -2.47 -11.25 -28.87
N PHE A 196 -2.89 -12.11 -29.81
CA PHE A 196 -4.25 -12.65 -29.85
C PHE A 196 -5.36 -11.58 -29.83
N GLY A 197 -5.10 -10.40 -30.42
CA GLY A 197 -6.03 -9.27 -30.43
C GLY A 197 -6.14 -8.50 -29.10
N LEU A 198 -5.33 -8.85 -28.09
CA LEU A 198 -5.28 -8.18 -26.79
C LEU A 198 -4.02 -7.32 -26.68
N PRO A 199 -4.12 -6.11 -26.10
CA PRO A 199 -2.95 -5.27 -25.84
C PRO A 199 -2.18 -5.79 -24.62
N CYS A 200 -0.90 -6.08 -24.81
CA CYS A 200 0.04 -6.48 -23.76
C CYS A 200 1.01 -5.32 -23.51
N ALA A 201 0.97 -4.71 -22.33
CA ALA A 201 1.93 -3.67 -21.94
C ALA A 201 3.27 -4.32 -21.55
N VAL A 202 4.25 -4.27 -22.45
CA VAL A 202 5.51 -5.03 -22.35
C VAL A 202 6.64 -4.21 -21.71
N THR A 203 6.63 -2.89 -21.89
CA THR A 203 7.66 -2.03 -21.28
C THR A 203 7.18 -0.58 -21.15
N GLU A 204 7.92 0.19 -20.36
CA GLU A 204 7.69 1.60 -20.14
C GLU A 204 8.95 2.44 -20.40
N ILE A 205 8.74 3.63 -20.95
CA ILE A 205 9.73 4.71 -21.01
C ILE A 205 9.28 5.74 -19.99
N ILE A 206 10.05 5.93 -18.93
CA ILE A 206 9.75 6.89 -17.86
C ILE A 206 10.85 7.95 -17.77
N LYS A 207 10.47 9.17 -17.40
CA LYS A 207 11.38 10.30 -17.15
C LYS A 207 12.17 10.77 -18.37
N ALA A 208 11.62 10.63 -19.58
CA ALA A 208 12.19 11.32 -20.74
C ALA A 208 12.05 12.84 -20.55
N TYR A 209 13.07 13.60 -20.95
CA TYR A 209 13.13 15.03 -20.68
C TYR A 209 12.17 15.82 -21.55
N ASP A 210 12.17 15.57 -22.85
CA ASP A 210 11.35 16.28 -23.83
C ASP A 210 11.05 15.39 -25.04
N THR A 211 10.40 15.98 -26.04
CA THR A 211 10.03 15.27 -27.28
C THR A 211 11.26 14.76 -28.06
N PRO A 212 12.34 15.55 -28.27
CA PRO A 212 13.59 15.03 -28.84
C PRO A 212 14.15 13.83 -28.07
N ASP A 213 14.19 13.90 -26.75
CA ASP A 213 14.76 12.85 -25.91
C ASP A 213 13.94 11.55 -25.98
N ILE A 214 12.60 11.61 -25.94
CA ILE A 214 11.79 10.40 -26.08
C ILE A 214 11.93 9.77 -27.48
N ILE A 215 12.06 10.58 -28.53
CA ILE A 215 12.31 10.07 -29.89
C ILE A 215 13.65 9.34 -29.94
N ARG A 216 14.70 9.92 -29.35
CA ARG A 216 16.02 9.29 -29.23
C ARG A 216 15.94 7.95 -28.50
N ILE A 217 15.27 7.90 -27.35
CA ILE A 217 15.10 6.66 -26.56
C ILE A 217 14.35 5.59 -27.37
N ILE A 218 13.28 5.95 -28.08
CA ILE A 218 12.52 5.00 -28.90
C ILE A 218 13.39 4.41 -30.02
N LYS A 219 14.21 5.24 -30.67
CA LYS A 219 15.15 4.78 -31.70
C LYS A 219 16.20 3.84 -31.10
N GLU A 220 16.88 4.26 -30.04
CA GLU A 220 17.93 3.48 -29.40
C GLU A 220 17.45 2.12 -28.88
N ARG A 221 16.22 2.06 -28.34
CA ARG A 221 15.68 0.83 -27.75
C ARG A 221 15.09 -0.13 -28.77
N PHE A 222 14.42 0.38 -29.80
CA PHE A 222 13.53 -0.46 -30.63
C PHE A 222 13.90 -0.49 -32.11
N TRP A 223 14.80 0.38 -32.57
CA TRP A 223 15.23 0.36 -33.97
C TRP A 223 16.50 -0.48 -34.09
N LEU A 224 16.67 -1.15 -35.22
CA LEU A 224 17.89 -1.90 -35.49
C LEU A 224 18.98 -0.93 -35.89
N TYR A 225 20.09 -0.96 -35.16
CA TYR A 225 21.30 -0.22 -35.51
C TYR A 225 22.12 -1.05 -36.49
N ASP A 226 22.32 -0.55 -37.71
CA ASP A 226 23.02 -1.28 -38.78
C ASP A 226 24.55 -1.04 -38.80
N GLY A 227 25.08 -0.38 -37.77
CA GLY A 227 26.48 0.02 -37.66
C GLY A 227 26.76 1.45 -38.15
N HIS A 228 25.83 2.08 -38.87
CA HIS A 228 25.94 3.47 -39.33
C HIS A 228 24.71 4.32 -38.97
N ASP A 229 23.50 3.77 -39.03
CA ASP A 229 22.24 4.47 -38.71
C ASP A 229 21.19 3.53 -38.08
N TYR A 230 20.14 4.11 -37.49
CA TYR A 230 19.00 3.37 -36.96
C TYR A 230 17.95 3.15 -38.05
N ARG A 231 17.66 1.88 -38.37
CA ARG A 231 16.58 1.51 -39.29
C ARG A 231 15.30 1.20 -38.53
N LYS A 232 14.21 1.85 -38.96
CA LYS A 232 12.87 1.54 -38.48
C LYS A 232 12.49 0.14 -38.94
N VAL A 233 12.52 -0.82 -38.01
CA VAL A 233 12.15 -2.22 -38.27
C VAL A 233 10.83 -2.64 -37.62
N ARG A 234 10.18 -1.70 -36.92
CA ARG A 234 8.89 -1.87 -36.27
C ARG A 234 7.98 -0.73 -36.66
N GLU A 235 6.72 -1.04 -36.98
CA GLU A 235 5.73 -0.01 -37.22
C GLU A 235 5.28 0.58 -35.89
N SER A 236 5.62 1.86 -35.66
CA SER A 236 5.16 2.65 -34.52
C SER A 236 3.90 3.41 -34.93
N ILE A 237 2.73 2.97 -34.46
CA ILE A 237 1.46 3.63 -34.75
C ILE A 237 1.13 4.57 -33.59
N SER A 238 1.08 5.87 -33.89
CA SER A 238 0.63 6.91 -32.94
C SER A 238 -0.82 7.26 -33.26
N THR A 239 -1.75 6.80 -32.43
CA THR A 239 -3.15 7.22 -32.50
C THR A 239 -3.36 8.42 -31.58
N ARG A 240 -3.71 9.58 -32.15
CA ARG A 240 -4.28 10.69 -31.37
C ARG A 240 -5.66 10.26 -30.87
N THR A 241 -5.80 9.96 -29.58
CA THR A 241 -7.11 9.80 -28.97
C THR A 241 -7.77 11.18 -28.90
N PRO A 242 -8.95 11.42 -29.52
CA PRO A 242 -9.72 12.62 -29.23
C PRO A 242 -10.09 12.58 -27.74
N ARG A 243 -10.11 13.76 -27.09
CA ARG A 243 -10.51 13.91 -25.68
C ARG A 243 -11.78 13.10 -25.44
N VAL A 244 -11.67 12.03 -24.65
CA VAL A 244 -12.83 11.36 -24.08
C VAL A 244 -13.35 12.27 -22.98
N THR A 245 -14.25 13.18 -23.36
CA THR A 245 -15.19 13.75 -22.41
C THR A 245 -16.02 12.56 -21.92
N LEU A 246 -15.91 12.23 -20.64
CA LEU A 246 -16.74 11.23 -19.96
C LEU A 246 -18.21 11.68 -20.03
N ALA A 247 -18.86 11.38 -21.15
CA ALA A 247 -20.30 11.38 -21.30
C ALA A 247 -20.76 9.93 -21.14
N SER A 248 -21.51 9.72 -20.08
CA SER A 248 -22.27 8.51 -19.77
C SER A 248 -23.02 8.00 -21.00
N GLN A 249 -22.61 6.87 -21.56
CA GLN A 249 -23.50 5.98 -22.32
C GLN A 249 -23.20 4.50 -22.02
N PRO A 250 -24.24 3.66 -21.88
CA PRO A 250 -24.11 2.28 -21.44
C PRO A 250 -23.56 1.40 -22.57
N MET A 251 -22.57 0.56 -22.25
CA MET A 251 -22.09 -0.49 -23.15
C MET A 251 -23.19 -1.53 -23.38
N PRO A 252 -23.40 -2.00 -24.63
CA PRO A 252 -24.41 -3.00 -24.93
C PRO A 252 -24.02 -4.35 -24.33
N VAL A 253 -24.95 -4.91 -23.56
CA VAL A 253 -24.92 -6.28 -23.03
C VAL A 253 -24.86 -7.26 -24.20
N LEU A 254 -23.74 -7.95 -24.39
CA LEU A 254 -23.66 -9.06 -25.33
C LEU A 254 -24.38 -10.26 -24.70
N ARG A 255 -25.59 -10.55 -25.20
CA ARG A 255 -26.34 -11.78 -24.94
C ARG A 255 -25.52 -12.98 -25.40
N ILE A 256 -25.22 -13.89 -24.49
CA ILE A 256 -24.73 -15.23 -24.82
C ILE A 256 -25.94 -16.08 -25.21
N SER A 257 -26.15 -16.31 -26.51
CA SER A 257 -27.03 -17.39 -26.98
C SER A 257 -26.25 -18.70 -26.89
N HIS A 258 -26.70 -19.62 -26.04
CA HIS A 258 -26.23 -21.01 -26.04
C HIS A 258 -26.70 -21.70 -27.33
N SER A 259 -25.76 -22.14 -28.19
CA SER A 259 -26.01 -23.27 -29.06
C SER A 259 -25.48 -24.53 -28.38
N LEU A 260 -26.40 -25.42 -28.03
CA LEU A 260 -26.11 -26.79 -27.61
C LEU A 260 -25.78 -27.60 -28.85
N ASN A 261 -24.50 -27.95 -29.05
CA ASN A 261 -24.15 -29.06 -29.93
C ASN A 261 -24.17 -30.34 -29.10
N ARG A 262 -25.14 -31.21 -29.42
CA ARG A 262 -25.09 -32.65 -29.13
C ARG A 262 -23.82 -33.21 -29.76
N LEU A 263 -23.02 -33.91 -28.96
CA LEU A 263 -22.10 -34.93 -29.44
C LEU A 263 -22.61 -36.27 -28.95
N ASP A 264 -22.91 -37.13 -29.92
CA ASP A 264 -23.16 -38.56 -29.74
C ASP A 264 -21.95 -39.25 -29.12
N LEU A 265 -22.20 -40.16 -28.19
CA LEU A 265 -21.29 -41.21 -27.78
C LEU A 265 -22.15 -42.45 -27.45
N MET A 266 -22.00 -43.46 -28.33
CA MET A 266 -22.50 -44.84 -28.31
C MET A 266 -23.97 -45.09 -28.67
#